data_AF-A0A967LQV9-F1
#
_entry.id   AF-A0A967LQV9-F1
#
_cell.length_a   1.000
_cell.length_b   1.000
_cell.length_c   1.000
_cell.angle_alpha   90.00
_cell.angle_beta   90.00
_cell.angle_gamma   90.00
#
_symmetry.space_group_name_H-M   'P 1'
#
loop_
_entity.id
_entity.type
_entity.pdbx_description
1 polymer ?
#
loop_
_entity_poly.entity_id
_entity_poly.type
_entity_poly.pdbx_seq_one_letter_code
_entity_poly.pdbx_strand_id
1 'polypeptide(L)'
;MKRYLPLLVAALAVPGCDAMTAHTDVVARAGQHELTIEETVELLAGAPRIPPQTEVVASVADLWVDYTILAELMTEDSTLAELDLEPMLRPYVEQQTFMQLREQVVTDDTTLTDEELRTLFDEQAPGLRIRARHILLSYPDQATDAQRDSVRQLAEQL
;
A
#
# COMPACT_ATOMS: atom_id res chain seq x y z
N MET A 1 23.52 -0.46 -79.07
CA MET A 1 22.98 0.86 -78.69
C MET A 1 22.50 0.78 -77.25
N LYS A 2 23.19 1.48 -76.35
CA LYS A 2 22.86 1.60 -74.91
C LYS A 2 21.60 2.44 -74.75
N ARG A 3 20.63 1.93 -73.99
CA ARG A 3 19.54 2.74 -73.40
C ARG A 3 19.43 2.33 -71.93
N TYR A 4 20.04 3.14 -71.07
CA TYR A 4 19.84 3.12 -69.63
C TYR A 4 18.87 4.26 -69.29
N LEU A 5 17.83 4.00 -68.51
CA LEU A 5 16.98 5.01 -67.87
C LEU A 5 16.39 4.36 -66.60
N PRO A 6 16.33 5.05 -65.45
CA PRO A 6 16.91 4.56 -64.20
C PRO A 6 15.86 4.00 -63.25
N LEU A 7 16.30 3.02 -62.47
CA LEU A 7 15.62 2.46 -61.31
C LEU A 7 15.55 3.55 -60.22
N LEU A 8 14.35 4.07 -59.95
CA LEU A 8 14.09 5.01 -58.87
C LEU A 8 14.01 4.20 -57.57
N VAL A 9 15.14 4.08 -56.88
CA VAL A 9 15.22 3.47 -55.54
C VAL A 9 14.58 4.44 -54.55
N ALA A 10 13.33 4.18 -54.20
CA ALA A 10 12.69 4.80 -53.06
C ALA A 10 13.37 4.26 -51.78
N ALA A 11 14.22 5.10 -51.18
CA ALA A 11 14.77 4.84 -49.86
C ALA A 11 13.61 4.93 -48.84
N LEU A 12 13.10 3.76 -48.42
CA LEU A 12 12.29 3.63 -47.21
C LEU A 12 13.19 3.94 -46.01
N ALA A 13 13.22 5.21 -45.60
CA ALA A 13 13.71 5.60 -44.28
C ALA A 13 12.69 5.10 -43.26
N VAL A 14 12.93 3.91 -42.71
CA VAL A 14 12.30 3.49 -41.46
C VAL A 14 12.87 4.41 -40.38
N PRO A 15 12.04 5.18 -39.63
CA PRO A 15 12.52 5.79 -38.39
C PRO A 15 12.79 4.65 -37.42
N GLY A 16 14.04 4.17 -37.40
CA GLY A 16 14.56 3.38 -36.30
C GLY A 16 14.78 4.28 -35.08
N CYS A 17 14.60 3.69 -33.90
CA CYS A 17 14.81 4.26 -32.56
C CYS A 17 13.71 5.15 -32.00
N ASP A 18 12.57 4.54 -31.68
CA ASP A 18 11.85 4.83 -30.43
C ASP A 18 11.44 3.54 -29.68
N ALA A 19 11.87 2.37 -30.16
CA ALA A 19 11.52 1.06 -29.59
C ALA A 19 12.46 0.60 -28.47
N MET A 20 13.49 1.38 -28.10
CA MET A 20 14.44 1.02 -27.03
C MET A 20 14.20 1.77 -25.71
N THR A 21 13.21 2.66 -25.65
CA THR A 21 12.81 3.40 -24.44
C THR A 21 11.56 2.83 -23.76
N ALA A 22 10.79 1.98 -24.45
CA ALA A 22 9.55 1.39 -23.92
C ALA A 22 9.74 0.36 -22.79
N HIS A 23 10.98 0.10 -22.35
CA HIS A 23 11.28 -0.87 -21.29
C HIS A 23 12.15 -0.26 -20.18
N THR A 24 12.35 1.05 -20.14
CA THR A 24 13.18 1.68 -19.10
C THR A 24 12.47 1.78 -17.75
N ASP A 25 11.17 1.56 -17.74
CA ASP A 25 10.25 1.65 -16.60
C ASP A 25 9.68 0.30 -16.16
N VAL A 26 10.12 -0.79 -16.78
CA VAL A 26 9.67 -2.16 -16.47
C VAL A 26 10.71 -2.87 -15.60
N VAL A 27 10.28 -3.31 -14.43
CA VAL A 27 11.08 -4.08 -13.46
C VAL A 27 11.00 -5.58 -13.75
N ALA A 28 9.82 -6.07 -14.15
CA ALA A 28 9.62 -7.47 -14.55
C ALA A 28 8.47 -7.63 -15.56
N ARG A 29 8.44 -8.75 -16.28
CA ARG A 29 7.33 -9.10 -17.21
C ARG A 29 6.99 -10.58 -17.08
N ALA A 30 5.70 -10.87 -17.00
CA ALA A 30 5.12 -12.22 -17.00
C ALA A 30 3.96 -12.27 -18.01
N GLY A 31 4.15 -12.96 -19.14
CA GLY A 31 3.15 -12.99 -20.21
C GLY A 31 2.85 -11.59 -20.77
N GLN A 32 1.58 -11.16 -20.65
CA GLN A 32 1.12 -9.82 -21.03
C GLN A 32 1.13 -8.82 -19.86
N HIS A 33 1.56 -9.24 -18.67
CA HIS A 33 1.62 -8.41 -17.49
C HIS A 33 3.03 -7.84 -17.31
N GLU A 34 3.10 -6.57 -16.96
CA GLU A 34 4.34 -5.86 -16.68
C GLU A 34 4.28 -5.31 -15.27
N LEU A 35 5.38 -5.46 -14.53
CA LEU A 35 5.60 -4.79 -13.26
C LEU A 35 6.45 -3.55 -13.53
N THR A 36 5.87 -2.38 -13.31
CA THR A 36 6.55 -1.10 -13.52
C THR A 36 7.34 -0.67 -12.29
N ILE A 37 8.22 0.33 -12.47
CA ILE A 37 8.94 0.97 -11.36
C ILE A 37 7.95 1.56 -10.36
N GLU A 38 6.90 2.23 -10.82
CA GLU A 38 5.94 2.90 -9.95
C GLU A 38 5.17 1.90 -9.08
N GLU A 39 4.67 0.80 -9.67
CA GLU A 39 4.02 -0.29 -8.93
C GLU A 39 4.99 -0.96 -7.95
N THR A 40 6.26 -1.15 -8.34
CA THR A 40 7.28 -1.71 -7.45
C THR A 40 7.52 -0.79 -6.24
N VAL A 41 7.57 0.53 -6.46
CA VAL A 41 7.71 1.51 -5.39
C VAL A 41 6.49 1.50 -4.48
N GLU A 42 5.28 1.42 -5.02
CA GLU A 42 4.05 1.33 -4.23
C GLU A 42 4.03 0.06 -3.36
N LEU A 43 4.41 -1.09 -3.92
CA LEU A 43 4.52 -2.35 -3.19
C LEU A 43 5.52 -2.26 -2.03
N LEU A 44 6.67 -1.63 -2.25
CA LEU A 44 7.69 -1.45 -1.22
C LEU A 44 7.28 -0.39 -0.18
N ALA A 45 6.59 0.67 -0.58
CA ALA A 45 6.08 1.70 0.32
C ALA A 45 5.04 1.14 1.30
N GLY A 46 4.21 0.19 0.86
CA GLY A 46 3.29 -0.56 1.71
C GLY A 46 3.97 -1.47 2.75
N ALA A 47 5.28 -1.72 2.61
CA ALA A 47 6.06 -2.60 3.46
C ALA A 47 7.33 -1.91 4.02
N PRO A 48 7.20 -0.89 4.89
CA PRO A 48 8.31 -0.03 5.32
C PRO A 48 9.43 -0.74 6.10
N ARG A 49 9.23 -2.00 6.50
CA ARG A 49 10.26 -2.84 7.13
C ARG A 49 11.21 -3.48 6.12
N ILE A 50 10.88 -3.44 4.83
CA ILE A 50 11.68 -4.03 3.75
C ILE A 50 12.72 -2.99 3.30
N PRO A 51 14.03 -3.31 3.35
CA PRO A 51 15.06 -2.36 2.93
C PRO A 51 15.02 -2.17 1.41
N PRO A 52 15.11 -0.92 0.90
CA PRO A 52 15.09 -0.62 -0.53
C PRO A 52 16.48 -0.86 -1.15
N GLN A 53 16.95 -2.11 -1.09
CA GLN A 53 18.22 -2.56 -1.67
C GLN A 53 17.97 -3.31 -2.97
N THR A 54 18.91 -3.24 -3.92
CA THR A 54 18.76 -3.80 -5.26
C THR A 54 18.45 -5.31 -5.24
N GLU A 55 19.05 -6.05 -4.31
CA GLU A 55 18.83 -7.49 -4.16
C GLU A 55 17.40 -7.82 -3.71
N VAL A 56 16.80 -6.94 -2.90
CA VAL A 56 15.41 -7.10 -2.43
C VAL A 56 14.44 -6.75 -3.54
N VAL A 57 14.70 -5.68 -4.29
CA VAL A 57 13.90 -5.33 -5.48
C VAL A 57 13.90 -6.48 -6.48
N ALA A 58 15.05 -7.11 -6.73
CA ALA A 58 15.15 -8.29 -7.59
C ALA A 58 14.33 -9.48 -7.02
N SER A 59 14.40 -9.72 -5.72
CA SER A 59 13.62 -10.79 -5.08
C SER A 59 12.10 -10.55 -5.16
N VAL A 60 11.66 -9.29 -5.03
CA VAL A 60 10.26 -8.89 -5.19
C VAL A 60 9.81 -9.08 -6.63
N ALA A 61 10.66 -8.69 -7.60
CA ALA A 61 10.40 -8.88 -9.02
C ALA A 61 10.24 -10.37 -9.38
N ASP A 62 11.14 -11.24 -8.90
CA ASP A 62 11.05 -12.68 -9.12
C ASP A 62 9.77 -13.27 -8.51
N LEU A 63 9.46 -12.90 -7.26
CA LEU A 63 8.24 -13.33 -6.59
C LEU A 63 6.99 -12.88 -7.36
N TRP A 64 6.98 -11.64 -7.83
CA TRP A 64 5.87 -11.10 -8.62
C TRP A 64 5.68 -11.88 -9.93
N VAL A 65 6.77 -12.26 -10.61
CA VAL A 65 6.69 -13.09 -11.84
C VAL A 65 6.06 -14.44 -11.52
N ASP A 66 6.55 -15.12 -10.48
CA ASP A 66 6.05 -16.45 -10.08
C ASP A 66 4.55 -16.41 -9.74
N TYR A 67 4.11 -15.40 -8.99
CA TYR A 67 2.70 -15.23 -8.61
C TYR A 67 1.81 -14.84 -9.80
N THR A 68 2.31 -14.02 -10.71
CA THR A 68 1.56 -13.62 -11.91
C THR A 68 1.32 -14.81 -12.83
N ILE A 69 2.35 -15.62 -13.08
CA ILE A 69 2.23 -16.85 -13.87
C ILE A 69 1.25 -17.82 -13.19
N LEU A 70 1.34 -17.98 -11.87
CA LEU A 70 0.41 -18.81 -11.12
C LEU A 70 -1.03 -18.32 -11.28
N ALA A 71 -1.27 -17.01 -11.17
CA ALA A 71 -2.60 -16.42 -11.33
C ALA A 71 -3.17 -16.66 -12.74
N GLU A 72 -2.36 -16.51 -13.79
CA GLU A 72 -2.75 -16.79 -15.18
C GLU A 72 -3.16 -18.26 -15.33
N LEU A 73 -2.34 -19.20 -14.84
CA LEU A 73 -2.65 -20.62 -14.85
C LEU A 73 -3.93 -20.97 -14.06
N MET A 74 -4.18 -20.29 -12.93
CA MET A 74 -5.41 -20.47 -12.15
C MET A 74 -6.67 -20.02 -12.91
N THR A 75 -6.56 -19.00 -13.76
CA THR A 75 -7.69 -18.55 -14.59
C THR A 75 -7.99 -19.48 -15.75
N GLU A 76 -6.97 -20.18 -16.27
CA GLU A 76 -7.12 -21.17 -17.34
C GLU A 76 -7.56 -22.56 -16.82
N ASP A 77 -7.20 -22.91 -15.58
CA ASP A 77 -7.59 -24.18 -14.94
C ASP A 77 -9.02 -24.13 -14.37
N SER A 78 -9.93 -24.88 -15.00
CA SER A 78 -11.33 -24.98 -14.57
C SER A 78 -11.51 -25.48 -13.13
N THR A 79 -10.54 -26.22 -12.58
CA THR A 79 -10.66 -26.77 -11.22
C THR A 79 -10.37 -25.73 -10.13
N LEU A 80 -9.55 -24.71 -10.44
CA LEU A 80 -9.20 -23.63 -9.52
C LEU A 80 -10.11 -22.41 -9.69
N ALA A 81 -10.64 -22.19 -10.89
CA ALA A 81 -11.60 -21.13 -11.18
C ALA A 81 -12.93 -21.27 -10.39
N GLU A 82 -13.29 -22.48 -9.97
CA GLU A 82 -14.50 -22.74 -9.16
C GLU A 82 -14.30 -22.52 -7.65
N LEU A 83 -13.08 -22.25 -7.19
CA LEU A 83 -12.78 -22.03 -5.78
C LEU A 83 -13.20 -20.62 -5.35
N ASP A 84 -14.22 -20.54 -4.49
CA ASP A 84 -14.59 -19.28 -3.83
C ASP A 84 -13.66 -18.99 -2.65
N LEU A 85 -12.72 -18.05 -2.85
CA LEU A 85 -11.80 -17.56 -1.81
C LEU A 85 -12.38 -16.39 -1.00
N GLU A 86 -13.53 -15.83 -1.40
CA GLU A 86 -14.10 -14.63 -0.77
C GLU A 86 -14.37 -14.82 0.73
N PRO A 87 -14.94 -15.95 1.22
CA PRO A 87 -15.16 -16.13 2.65
C PRO A 87 -13.88 -16.08 3.49
N MET A 88 -12.75 -16.49 2.91
CA MET A 88 -11.45 -16.47 3.58
C MET A 88 -10.81 -15.07 3.54
N LEU A 89 -10.96 -14.34 2.43
CA LEU A 89 -10.33 -13.04 2.22
C LEU A 89 -11.13 -11.88 2.83
N ARG A 90 -12.46 -12.01 2.94
CA ARG A 90 -13.36 -10.94 3.39
C ARG A 90 -12.95 -10.27 4.72
N PRO A 91 -12.57 -11.00 5.79
CA PRO A 91 -12.15 -10.36 7.04
C PRO A 91 -10.92 -9.45 6.87
N TYR A 92 -10.00 -9.81 5.97
CA TYR A 92 -8.80 -9.02 5.69
C TYR A 92 -9.14 -7.77 4.89
N VAL A 93 -9.98 -7.90 3.85
CA VAL A 93 -10.43 -6.78 3.03
C VAL A 93 -11.21 -5.77 3.88
N GLU A 94 -12.12 -6.24 4.72
CA GLU A 94 -12.90 -5.39 5.63
C GLU A 94 -11.99 -4.65 6.62
N GLN A 95 -11.00 -5.33 7.20
CA GLN A 95 -10.02 -4.71 8.09
C GLN A 95 -9.22 -3.63 7.38
N GLN A 96 -8.70 -3.89 6.17
CA GLN A 96 -7.92 -2.90 5.41
C GLN A 96 -8.79 -1.70 5.01
N THR A 97 -10.02 -1.95 4.56
CA THR A 97 -10.98 -0.90 4.22
C THR A 97 -11.27 0.00 5.42
N PHE A 98 -11.50 -0.60 6.60
CA PHE A 98 -11.72 0.15 7.83
C PHE A 98 -10.49 1.00 8.21
N MET A 99 -9.28 0.47 8.08
CA MET A 99 -8.05 1.19 8.41
C MET A 99 -7.82 2.39 7.48
N GLN A 100 -8.04 2.22 6.17
CA GLN A 100 -7.97 3.31 5.20
C GLN A 100 -9.01 4.39 5.49
N LEU A 101 -10.25 4.00 5.79
CA LEU A 101 -11.31 4.94 6.17
C LEU A 101 -10.93 5.71 7.44
N ARG A 102 -10.37 5.02 8.43
CA ARG A 102 -9.91 5.64 9.68
C ARG A 102 -8.82 6.66 9.40
N GLU A 103 -7.82 6.36 8.58
CA GLU A 103 -6.75 7.30 8.22
C GLU A 103 -7.27 8.52 7.45
N GLN A 104 -8.33 8.37 6.64
CA GLN A 104 -8.95 9.49 5.94
C GLN A 104 -9.77 10.40 6.86
N VAL A 105 -10.43 9.83 7.89
CA VAL A 105 -11.36 10.56 8.76
C VAL A 105 -10.68 11.08 10.03
N VAL A 106 -9.72 10.32 10.58
CA VAL A 106 -8.96 10.70 11.77
C VAL A 106 -7.78 11.55 11.32
N THR A 107 -7.96 12.86 11.39
CA THR A 107 -6.86 13.81 11.27
C THR A 107 -6.09 13.89 12.58
N ASP A 108 -4.76 13.86 12.53
CA ASP A 108 -3.90 14.11 13.68
C ASP A 108 -4.10 15.55 14.17
N ASP A 109 -5.02 15.76 15.12
CA ASP A 109 -5.30 17.07 15.72
C ASP A 109 -4.34 17.39 16.88
N THR A 110 -3.24 16.64 17.00
CA THR A 110 -2.29 16.78 18.12
C THR A 110 -0.89 17.03 17.59
N THR A 111 -0.61 18.28 17.22
CA THR A 111 0.76 18.74 17.02
C THR A 111 1.24 19.39 18.32
N LEU A 112 2.08 18.68 19.08
CA LEU A 112 2.74 19.24 20.25
C LEU A 112 3.97 20.02 19.79
N THR A 113 4.13 21.26 20.25
CA THR A 113 5.36 22.01 20.03
C THR A 113 6.52 21.42 20.84
N ASP A 114 7.75 21.65 20.41
CA ASP A 114 8.94 21.20 21.15
C ASP A 114 8.99 21.75 22.58
N GLU A 115 8.47 22.96 22.79
CA GLU A 115 8.40 23.62 24.11
C GLU A 115 7.35 22.96 25.02
N GLU A 116 6.18 22.60 24.48
CA GLU A 116 5.16 21.83 25.20
C GLU A 116 5.65 20.42 25.54
N LEU A 117 6.32 19.74 24.59
CA LEU A 117 6.96 18.45 24.81
C LEU A 117 8.02 18.50 25.90
N ARG A 118 8.86 19.55 25.89
CA ARG A 118 9.89 19.79 26.90
C ARG A 118 9.28 19.99 28.28
N THR A 119 8.24 20.82 28.36
CA THR A 119 7.51 21.09 29.60
C THR A 119 6.87 19.82 30.15
N LEU A 120 6.17 19.05 29.32
CA LEU A 120 5.58 17.77 29.70
C LEU A 120 6.62 16.76 30.20
N PHE A 121 7.78 16.69 29.54
CA PHE A 121 8.88 15.81 29.96
C PHE A 121 9.44 16.21 31.34
N ASP A 122 9.70 17.51 31.54
CA ASP A 122 10.28 18.04 32.76
C ASP A 122 9.27 17.94 33.94
N GLU A 123 7.96 18.05 33.68
CA GLU A 123 6.88 17.87 34.67
C GLU A 123 6.62 16.39 35.01
N GLN A 124 6.60 15.50 34.02
CA GLN A 124 6.14 14.12 34.21
C GLN A 124 7.28 13.13 34.48
N ALA A 125 8.55 13.51 34.26
CA ALA A 125 9.76 12.73 34.54
C ALA A 125 9.65 11.23 34.12
N PRO A 126 9.90 10.87 32.85
CA PRO A 126 9.57 9.55 32.35
C PRO A 126 10.60 8.51 32.82
N GLY A 127 10.29 7.85 33.93
CA GLY A 127 10.98 6.63 34.38
C GLY A 127 10.05 5.42 34.51
N LEU A 128 8.73 5.63 34.41
CA LEU A 128 7.74 4.62 34.74
C LEU A 128 7.11 4.03 33.48
N ARG A 129 7.44 2.77 33.16
CA ARG A 129 6.69 2.01 32.15
C ARG A 129 5.44 1.42 32.81
N ILE A 130 4.30 2.05 32.56
CA ILE A 130 3.00 1.52 33.00
C ILE A 130 2.41 0.65 31.89
N ARG A 131 2.04 -0.58 32.22
CA ARG A 131 1.18 -1.41 31.37
C ARG A 131 -0.25 -1.32 31.90
N ALA A 132 -1.06 -0.47 31.28
CA ALA A 132 -2.47 -0.30 31.65
C ALA A 132 -3.39 -1.00 30.66
N ARG A 133 -4.54 -1.48 31.15
CA ARG A 133 -5.73 -1.79 30.35
C ARG A 133 -6.71 -0.66 30.62
N HIS A 134 -7.33 -0.10 29.59
CA HIS A 134 -8.32 0.96 29.75
C HIS A 134 -9.67 0.52 29.19
N ILE A 135 -10.74 1.04 29.78
CA ILE A 135 -12.10 0.96 29.26
C ILE A 135 -12.55 2.41 29.09
N LEU A 136 -12.85 2.81 27.85
CA LEU A 136 -13.39 4.14 27.58
C LEU A 136 -14.91 4.08 27.65
N LEU A 137 -15.50 4.79 28.61
CA LEU A 137 -16.95 4.97 28.69
C LEU A 137 -17.31 6.32 28.05
N SER A 138 -18.07 6.27 26.96
CA SER A 138 -18.46 7.46 26.19
C SER A 138 -19.77 8.07 26.69
N TYR A 139 -19.86 9.40 26.64
CA TYR A 139 -21.09 10.17 26.76
C TYR A 139 -21.15 11.25 25.66
N PRO A 140 -22.34 11.79 25.32
CA PRO A 140 -22.48 12.82 24.28
C PRO A 140 -21.70 14.11 24.59
N ASP A 141 -21.23 14.84 23.58
CA ASP A 141 -20.44 16.07 23.78
C ASP A 141 -21.16 17.12 24.66
N GLN A 142 -22.48 17.23 24.48
CA GLN A 142 -23.37 18.11 25.25
C GLN A 142 -24.06 17.39 26.43
N ALA A 143 -23.40 16.37 27.01
CA ALA A 143 -23.95 15.63 28.15
C ALA A 143 -24.15 16.55 29.36
N THR A 144 -25.32 16.43 29.99
CA THR A 144 -25.66 17.11 31.24
C THR A 144 -24.84 16.55 32.40
N ASP A 145 -24.71 17.31 33.49
CA ASP A 145 -23.93 16.88 34.67
C ASP A 145 -24.45 15.55 35.23
N ALA A 146 -25.77 15.36 35.27
CA ALA A 146 -26.37 14.11 35.70
C ALA A 146 -25.99 12.90 34.83
N GLN A 147 -25.81 13.10 33.52
CA GLN A 147 -25.37 12.04 32.60
C GLN A 147 -23.89 11.70 32.80
N ARG A 148 -23.05 12.72 33.01
CA ARG A 148 -21.62 12.52 33.31
C ARG A 148 -21.42 11.80 34.63
N ASP A 149 -22.18 12.18 35.66
CA ASP A 149 -22.12 11.56 36.98
C ASP A 149 -22.60 10.11 36.96
N SER A 150 -23.64 9.79 36.17
CA SER A 150 -24.08 8.41 35.95
C SER A 150 -22.99 7.54 35.31
N VAL A 151 -22.31 8.04 34.27
CA VAL A 151 -21.20 7.32 33.62
C VAL A 151 -20.00 7.18 34.57
N ARG A 152 -19.71 8.19 35.39
CA ARG A 152 -18.67 8.10 36.43
C ARG A 152 -19.01 7.04 37.48
N GLN A 153 -20.26 7.02 37.94
CA GLN A 153 -20.71 6.02 38.92
C GLN A 153 -20.61 4.60 38.36
N LEU A 154 -20.86 4.41 37.05
CA LEU A 154 -20.61 3.14 36.37
C LEU A 154 -19.12 2.81 36.30
N ALA A 155 -18.27 3.79 36.00
CA ALA A 155 -16.81 3.60 35.94
C ALA A 155 -16.23 3.11 37.27
N GLU A 156 -16.75 3.61 38.39
CA GLU A 156 -16.32 3.21 39.74
C GLU A 156 -16.72 1.78 40.12
N GLN A 157 -17.63 1.16 39.37
CA GLN A 157 -18.13 -0.20 39.64
C GLN A 157 -17.46 -1.28 38.78
N LEU A 158 -16.64 -0.90 37.79
CA LEU A 158 -15.92 -1.79 36.88
C LEU A 158 -14.49 -2.06 37.37
#